data_AF-A0A3A4TW95-F1
#
_entry.id   AF-A0A3A4TW95-F1
#
_cell.length_a   1.000
_cell.length_b   1.000
_cell.length_c   1.000
_cell.angle_alpha   90.00
_cell.angle_beta   90.00
_cell.angle_gamma   90.00
#
_symmetry.space_group_name_H-M   'P 1'
#
loop_
_entity.id
_entity.type
_entity.pdbx_description
1 polymer ?
#
loop_
_entity_poly.entity_id
_entity_poly.type
_entity_poly.pdbx_seq_one_letter_code
_entity_poly.pdbx_strand_id
1 'polypeptide(L)'
;MVQRLANKRLSLIIALVVLTGLAAMPLAGCKKGGVAVGELAVTCQPHPGLFTLFAGLNMGGYDLETGESMHPLRTRVREALASADPALFTPFASLLSQAPPENLALMMVRDIGGPPGFSYDLSRGLREEGSAACRALWAAAAEGLWEDVSEDLNAIADTLAASGAQAVRDVLAYCHEETSALREVRILVIPLASQDFVCSYLDDRASMGCIVLGAADTERPTTVLHQYTRLYFGDDLFRQMELDGKLSPFVAVRDKAKEVPLIKQSYGSLQGFVQDCLIRALVLRVGGGDEAAVEAEYDAGFTLTPAFYEALGQFEASSETLLEALPDILAAVDAGAVLTRMESDPPGAQ
;
A
#
# COMPACT_ATOMS: atom_id res chain seq x y z
N MET A 1 -12.27 -69.87 -1.99
CA MET A 1 -11.34 -69.50 -0.90
C MET A 1 -9.91 -69.92 -1.23
N VAL A 2 -9.48 -69.55 -2.45
CA VAL A 2 -8.17 -69.81 -3.08
C VAL A 2 -8.05 -68.76 -4.18
N GLN A 3 -7.20 -67.74 -3.99
CA GLN A 3 -6.50 -66.93 -4.99
C GLN A 3 -5.81 -65.77 -4.24
N ARG A 4 -4.57 -66.01 -3.79
CA ARG A 4 -3.33 -65.50 -4.42
C ARG A 4 -3.17 -63.99 -4.17
N LEU A 5 -2.40 -63.54 -3.18
CA LEU A 5 -0.92 -63.66 -3.10
C LEU A 5 -0.26 -63.33 -4.44
N ALA A 6 -0.44 -62.09 -4.91
CA ALA A 6 0.35 -61.46 -5.96
C ALA A 6 0.11 -59.94 -5.90
N ASN A 7 0.87 -59.22 -5.06
CA ASN A 7 1.16 -57.78 -5.21
C ASN A 7 2.16 -57.29 -4.14
N LYS A 8 3.19 -58.10 -3.89
CA LYS A 8 4.40 -57.69 -3.18
C LYS A 8 5.58 -58.12 -4.05
N ARG A 9 6.21 -57.16 -4.75
CA ARG A 9 7.43 -57.21 -5.60
C ARG A 9 7.23 -56.66 -7.02
N LEU A 10 6.93 -55.37 -7.12
CA LEU A 10 7.11 -54.45 -8.26
C LEU A 10 6.52 -53.13 -7.71
N SER A 11 7.25 -52.14 -7.23
CA SER A 11 8.29 -51.41 -7.93
C SER A 11 9.25 -50.82 -6.90
N LEU A 12 10.37 -51.52 -6.72
CA LEU A 12 11.57 -51.04 -6.05
C LEU A 12 12.58 -50.76 -7.17
N ILE A 13 12.40 -49.64 -7.87
CA ILE A 13 13.33 -48.92 -8.76
C ILE A 13 12.62 -47.57 -9.00
N ILE A 14 13.00 -46.55 -8.23
CA ILE A 14 13.04 -45.10 -8.50
C ILE A 14 13.44 -44.51 -7.12
N ALA A 15 14.69 -44.73 -6.77
CA ALA A 15 15.36 -44.13 -5.63
C ALA A 15 16.85 -44.02 -6.00
N LEU A 16 17.14 -43.26 -7.07
CA LEU A 16 18.48 -42.71 -7.33
C LEU A 16 18.50 -41.75 -8.54
N VAL A 17 17.88 -40.57 -8.43
CA VAL A 17 18.38 -39.34 -9.09
C VAL A 17 18.03 -38.17 -8.15
N VAL A 18 18.77 -38.08 -7.04
CA VAL A 18 19.11 -36.78 -6.46
C VAL A 18 20.43 -36.43 -7.13
N LEU A 19 20.45 -35.44 -8.02
CA LEU A 19 21.49 -34.43 -8.14
C LEU A 19 21.22 -33.56 -9.38
N THR A 20 21.40 -32.25 -9.19
CA THR A 20 21.53 -31.20 -10.22
C THR A 20 20.28 -30.89 -11.04
N GLY A 21 19.42 -30.03 -10.48
CA GLY A 21 18.28 -29.46 -11.20
C GLY A 21 17.47 -28.41 -10.44
N LEU A 22 17.93 -27.92 -9.29
CA LEU A 22 17.51 -26.59 -8.82
C LEU A 22 18.19 -25.59 -9.75
N ALA A 23 17.57 -25.38 -10.91
CA ALA A 23 17.78 -24.15 -11.63
C ALA A 23 17.37 -23.06 -10.65
N ALA A 24 18.35 -22.34 -10.12
CA ALA A 24 18.18 -20.96 -9.74
C ALA A 24 17.53 -20.31 -10.97
N MET A 25 16.20 -20.21 -10.97
CA MET A 25 15.55 -19.30 -11.89
C MET A 25 16.10 -17.95 -11.47
N PRO A 26 16.83 -17.23 -12.35
CA PRO A 26 17.04 -15.84 -12.07
C PRO A 26 15.61 -15.29 -11.95
N LEU A 27 15.26 -14.74 -10.78
CA LEU A 27 14.25 -13.71 -10.72
C LEU A 27 14.72 -12.71 -11.78
N ALA A 28 14.14 -12.83 -12.96
CA ALA A 28 14.57 -12.13 -14.14
C ALA A 28 14.10 -10.69 -13.97
N GLY A 29 14.80 -9.98 -13.09
CA GLY A 29 15.05 -8.58 -13.22
C GLY A 29 15.54 -8.38 -14.64
N CYS A 30 14.64 -7.95 -15.50
CA CYS A 30 15.03 -7.02 -16.53
C CYS A 30 15.82 -5.95 -15.78
N LYS A 31 17.15 -5.97 -15.91
CA LYS A 31 18.04 -4.85 -15.60
C LYS A 31 17.67 -3.70 -16.54
N LYS A 32 16.45 -3.15 -16.41
CA LYS A 32 16.19 -1.76 -16.72
C LYS A 32 17.15 -1.02 -15.78
N GLY A 33 18.05 -0.20 -16.32
CA GLY A 33 19.01 0.54 -15.52
C GLY A 33 18.26 1.25 -14.39
N GLY A 34 18.47 0.77 -13.16
CA GLY A 34 17.92 1.38 -11.96
C GLY A 34 18.52 2.76 -11.79
N VAL A 35 17.81 3.63 -11.08
CA VAL A 35 18.32 4.95 -10.72
C VAL A 35 19.06 4.81 -9.40
N ALA A 36 20.27 5.37 -9.28
CA ALA A 36 20.97 5.36 -7.99
C ALA A 36 20.07 5.96 -6.91
N VAL A 37 20.05 5.41 -5.69
CA VAL A 37 19.12 5.86 -4.65
C VAL A 37 19.26 7.36 -4.36
N GLY A 38 20.47 7.91 -4.43
CA GLY A 38 20.73 9.35 -4.26
C GLY A 38 20.21 10.23 -5.42
N GLU A 39 19.89 9.64 -6.56
CA GLU A 39 19.36 10.32 -7.75
C GLU A 39 17.85 10.07 -7.95
N LEU A 40 17.23 9.24 -7.10
CA LEU A 40 15.79 8.95 -7.19
C LEU A 40 15.00 10.25 -6.97
N ALA A 41 14.23 10.64 -7.97
CA ALA A 41 13.34 11.79 -7.88
C ALA A 41 12.17 11.47 -6.95
N VAL A 42 12.12 12.13 -5.79
CA VAL A 42 10.96 12.08 -4.89
C VAL A 42 10.36 13.48 -4.82
N THR A 43 9.11 13.61 -5.22
CA THR A 43 8.38 14.88 -5.23
C THR A 43 7.21 14.83 -4.26
N CYS A 44 6.91 15.95 -3.63
CA CYS A 44 5.70 16.13 -2.82
C CYS A 44 4.95 17.34 -3.35
N GLN A 45 3.69 17.18 -3.73
CA GLN A 45 2.92 18.26 -4.35
C GLN A 45 1.42 18.01 -4.23
N PRO A 46 0.59 19.07 -4.24
CA PRO A 46 -0.84 18.91 -4.43
C PRO A 46 -1.14 18.50 -5.89
N HIS A 47 -2.30 17.89 -6.12
CA HIS A 47 -2.71 17.47 -7.46
C HIS A 47 -4.09 18.03 -7.83
N PRO A 48 -4.20 18.85 -8.89
CA PRO A 48 -5.45 19.58 -9.18
C PRO A 48 -6.61 18.65 -9.57
N GLY A 49 -6.32 17.50 -10.19
CA GLY A 49 -7.36 16.50 -10.46
C GLY A 49 -7.90 15.84 -9.20
N LEU A 50 -7.04 15.61 -8.20
CA LEU A 50 -7.44 15.03 -6.93
C LEU A 50 -8.17 16.06 -6.07
N PHE A 51 -7.71 17.31 -6.08
CA PHE A 51 -8.45 18.43 -5.48
C PHE A 51 -9.86 18.52 -6.05
N THR A 52 -10.01 18.52 -7.38
CA THR A 52 -11.32 18.60 -8.05
C THR A 52 -12.22 17.43 -7.67
N LEU A 53 -11.66 16.21 -7.69
CA LEU A 53 -12.38 15.01 -7.27
C LEU A 53 -12.90 15.18 -5.84
N PHE A 54 -12.02 15.44 -4.88
CA PHE A 54 -12.41 15.51 -3.47
C PHE A 54 -13.29 16.71 -3.15
N ALA A 55 -13.16 17.84 -3.84
CA ALA A 55 -14.10 18.95 -3.74
C ALA A 55 -15.51 18.50 -4.13
N GLY A 56 -15.64 17.77 -5.25
CA GLY A 56 -16.90 17.19 -5.70
C GLY A 56 -17.44 16.11 -4.75
N LEU A 57 -16.60 15.18 -4.28
CA LEU A 57 -17.00 14.12 -3.34
C LEU A 57 -17.50 14.71 -2.02
N ASN A 58 -16.82 15.72 -1.48
CA ASN A 58 -17.24 16.40 -0.24
C ASN A 58 -18.65 16.98 -0.34
N MET A 59 -18.95 17.66 -1.45
CA MET A 59 -20.28 18.19 -1.71
C MET A 59 -21.29 17.09 -2.09
N GLY A 60 -20.80 15.96 -2.60
CA GLY A 60 -21.57 14.75 -2.91
C GLY A 60 -21.84 13.81 -1.73
N GLY A 61 -21.43 14.19 -0.51
CA GLY A 61 -21.73 13.43 0.71
C GLY A 61 -20.58 12.59 1.27
N TYR A 62 -19.35 12.79 0.80
CA TYR A 62 -18.16 12.25 1.46
C TYR A 62 -17.93 12.98 2.79
N ASP A 63 -18.22 12.29 3.89
CA ASP A 63 -18.13 12.84 5.25
C ASP A 63 -17.41 11.88 6.20
N LEU A 64 -16.51 11.03 5.65
CA LEU A 64 -15.63 10.23 6.48
C LEU A 64 -14.62 11.15 7.18
N GLU A 65 -14.59 11.05 8.50
CA GLU A 65 -13.58 11.63 9.38
C GLU A 65 -13.22 10.56 10.42
N THR A 66 -11.92 10.35 10.59
CA THR A 66 -11.38 9.54 11.68
C THR A 66 -10.51 10.46 12.53
N GLY A 67 -10.77 10.51 13.83
CA GLY A 67 -10.02 11.38 14.74
C GLY A 67 -10.58 12.81 14.87
N GLU A 68 -9.72 13.81 14.69
CA GLU A 68 -10.03 15.23 14.93
C GLU A 68 -11.06 15.81 13.94
N SER A 69 -11.47 17.04 14.18
CA SER A 69 -12.34 17.79 13.27
C SER A 69 -11.73 17.90 11.86
N MET A 70 -12.62 17.99 10.87
CA MET A 70 -12.33 18.30 9.47
C MET A 70 -11.21 19.32 9.30
N HIS A 71 -10.24 19.02 8.42
CA HIS A 71 -9.14 19.95 8.15
C HIS A 71 -9.68 21.32 7.69
N PRO A 72 -9.14 22.46 8.18
CA PRO A 72 -9.69 23.80 7.89
C PRO A 72 -9.83 24.10 6.39
N LEU A 73 -8.90 23.61 5.56
CA LEU A 73 -8.96 23.79 4.11
C LEU A 73 -10.15 23.05 3.48
N ARG A 74 -10.47 21.86 3.97
CA ARG A 74 -11.66 21.09 3.55
C ARG A 74 -12.94 21.85 3.89
N THR A 75 -13.02 22.43 5.09
CA THR A 75 -14.14 23.30 5.51
C THR A 75 -14.28 24.51 4.60
N ARG A 76 -13.19 25.27 4.36
CA ARG A 76 -13.19 26.45 3.49
C ARG A 76 -13.65 26.13 2.07
N VAL A 77 -13.21 24.99 1.51
CA VAL A 77 -13.64 24.54 0.18
C VAL A 77 -15.14 24.20 0.17
N ARG A 78 -15.66 23.51 1.19
CA ARG A 78 -17.10 23.20 1.30
C ARG A 78 -17.94 24.48 1.40
N GLU A 79 -17.50 25.45 2.19
CA GLU A 79 -18.18 26.73 2.34
C GLU A 79 -18.20 27.52 1.02
N ALA A 80 -17.08 27.58 0.30
CA ALA A 80 -16.99 28.24 -1.00
C ALA A 80 -17.90 27.60 -2.05
N LEU A 81 -18.10 26.28 -1.99
CA LEU A 81 -18.96 25.53 -2.92
C LEU A 81 -20.42 25.46 -2.48
N ALA A 82 -20.79 25.96 -1.30
CA ALA A 82 -22.15 25.84 -0.75
C ALA A 82 -23.22 26.54 -1.61
N SER A 83 -22.86 27.57 -2.37
CA SER A 83 -23.76 28.29 -3.28
C SER A 83 -23.70 27.82 -4.73
N ALA A 84 -22.85 26.85 -5.06
CA ALA A 84 -22.78 26.29 -6.40
C ALA A 84 -24.03 25.47 -6.73
N ASP A 85 -24.32 25.28 -8.02
CA ASP A 85 -25.45 24.47 -8.47
C ASP A 85 -25.35 23.03 -7.93
N PRO A 86 -26.30 22.55 -7.10
CA PRO A 86 -26.28 21.20 -6.56
C PRO A 86 -26.22 20.09 -7.62
N ALA A 87 -26.69 20.37 -8.84
CA ALA A 87 -26.62 19.41 -9.95
C ALA A 87 -25.17 19.02 -10.30
N LEU A 88 -24.20 19.90 -10.05
CA LEU A 88 -22.76 19.62 -10.25
C LEU A 88 -22.26 18.48 -9.36
N PHE A 89 -22.89 18.25 -8.20
CA PHE A 89 -22.42 17.29 -7.20
C PHE A 89 -23.12 15.93 -7.28
N THR A 90 -24.24 15.85 -8.01
CA THR A 90 -25.00 14.59 -8.17
C THR A 90 -24.16 13.44 -8.76
N PRO A 91 -23.30 13.66 -9.78
CA PRO A 91 -22.41 12.61 -10.28
C PRO A 91 -21.43 12.09 -9.22
N PHE A 92 -20.92 12.97 -8.34
CA PHE A 92 -19.98 12.59 -7.30
C PHE A 92 -20.63 11.74 -6.20
N ALA A 93 -21.87 12.05 -5.82
CA ALA A 93 -22.65 11.19 -4.93
C ALA A 93 -22.84 9.78 -5.53
N SER A 94 -23.09 9.70 -6.84
CA SER A 94 -23.19 8.41 -7.54
C SER A 94 -21.86 7.66 -7.56
N LEU A 95 -20.73 8.35 -7.77
CA LEU A 95 -19.40 7.75 -7.72
C LEU A 95 -19.10 7.16 -6.33
N LEU A 96 -19.41 7.90 -5.26
CA LEU A 96 -19.22 7.41 -3.88
C LEU A 96 -20.03 6.14 -3.57
N SER A 97 -21.22 6.00 -4.15
CA SER A 97 -22.01 4.77 -3.97
C SER A 97 -21.45 3.56 -4.73
N GLN A 98 -20.61 3.79 -5.73
CA GLN A 98 -20.10 2.75 -6.64
C GLN A 98 -18.71 2.25 -6.22
N ALA A 99 -17.88 3.10 -5.64
CA ALA A 99 -16.52 2.75 -5.27
C ALA A 99 -16.05 3.53 -4.03
N PRO A 100 -15.16 2.94 -3.21
CA PRO A 100 -14.56 3.65 -2.10
C PRO A 100 -13.66 4.80 -2.61
N PRO A 101 -13.50 5.88 -1.83
CA PRO A 101 -12.74 7.07 -2.23
C PRO A 101 -11.29 6.77 -2.65
N GLU A 102 -10.65 5.78 -2.04
CA GLU A 102 -9.30 5.32 -2.37
C GLU A 102 -9.23 4.83 -3.81
N ASN A 103 -10.19 4.00 -4.22
CA ASN A 103 -10.27 3.51 -5.59
C ASN A 103 -10.49 4.66 -6.57
N LEU A 104 -11.35 5.64 -6.24
CA LEU A 104 -11.59 6.81 -7.06
C LEU A 104 -10.35 7.71 -7.20
N ALA A 105 -9.56 7.86 -6.12
CA ALA A 105 -8.31 8.62 -6.14
C ALA A 105 -7.23 7.94 -7.00
N LEU A 106 -7.02 6.63 -6.82
CA LEU A 106 -6.07 5.85 -7.63
C LEU A 106 -6.43 5.92 -9.12
N MET A 107 -7.72 5.78 -9.40
CA MET A 107 -8.31 5.98 -10.71
C MET A 107 -8.03 7.36 -11.29
N MET A 108 -8.22 8.45 -10.51
CA MET A 108 -7.92 9.81 -10.93
C MET A 108 -6.43 9.98 -11.28
N VAL A 109 -5.52 9.46 -10.48
CA VAL A 109 -4.07 9.58 -10.71
C VAL A 109 -3.60 8.74 -11.90
N ARG A 110 -4.20 7.56 -12.11
CA ARG A 110 -3.77 6.58 -13.12
C ARG A 110 -4.40 6.81 -14.50
N ASP A 111 -5.68 7.14 -14.53
CA ASP A 111 -6.52 6.99 -15.74
C ASP A 111 -7.06 8.30 -16.28
N ILE A 112 -7.13 9.34 -15.44
CA ILE A 112 -7.67 10.65 -15.80
C ILE A 112 -6.52 11.66 -15.86
N GLY A 113 -6.42 12.37 -16.97
CA GLY A 113 -5.51 13.49 -17.12
C GLY A 113 -5.89 14.67 -16.21
N GLY A 114 -5.01 15.65 -16.13
CA GLY A 114 -5.26 16.87 -15.37
C GLY A 114 -6.30 17.80 -16.02
N PRO A 115 -6.70 18.87 -15.31
CA PRO A 115 -7.48 19.95 -15.89
C PRO A 115 -6.74 20.69 -17.03
N PRO A 116 -7.47 21.45 -17.85
CA PRO A 116 -8.95 21.54 -17.86
C PRO A 116 -9.60 20.36 -18.60
N GLY A 117 -8.80 19.52 -19.26
CA GLY A 117 -9.29 18.48 -20.17
C GLY A 117 -9.86 17.25 -19.47
N PHE A 118 -9.25 16.81 -18.36
CA PHE A 118 -9.59 15.54 -17.69
C PHE A 118 -9.70 14.36 -18.67
N SER A 119 -8.83 14.29 -19.67
CA SER A 119 -8.89 13.24 -20.69
C SER A 119 -8.72 11.88 -20.05
N TYR A 120 -9.54 10.88 -20.41
CA TYR A 120 -9.48 9.55 -19.81
C TYR A 120 -8.96 8.51 -20.80
N ASP A 121 -8.20 7.53 -20.30
CA ASP A 121 -7.77 6.36 -21.07
C ASP A 121 -8.76 5.21 -20.90
N LEU A 122 -9.58 4.98 -21.95
CA LEU A 122 -10.54 3.87 -22.01
C LEU A 122 -9.92 2.50 -21.76
N SER A 123 -8.61 2.33 -22.02
CA SER A 123 -7.94 1.05 -21.82
C SER A 123 -7.69 0.71 -20.33
N ARG A 124 -7.93 1.65 -19.41
CA ARG A 124 -7.54 1.52 -17.99
C ARG A 124 -8.68 1.63 -16.97
N GLY A 125 -9.92 1.82 -17.42
CA GLY A 125 -11.10 1.45 -16.62
C GLY A 125 -11.85 2.58 -15.90
N LEU A 126 -11.61 3.86 -16.20
CA LEU A 126 -12.57 4.91 -15.81
C LEU A 126 -13.60 5.21 -16.88
N ARG A 127 -14.84 5.38 -16.41
CA ARG A 127 -16.04 5.73 -17.16
C ARG A 127 -16.06 7.21 -17.50
N GLU A 128 -16.52 7.55 -18.70
CA GLU A 128 -16.77 8.91 -19.19
C GLU A 128 -17.40 9.85 -18.14
N GLU A 129 -18.27 9.29 -17.29
CA GLU A 129 -18.99 9.98 -16.21
C GLU A 129 -18.08 10.71 -15.20
N GLY A 130 -17.01 10.08 -14.69
CA GLY A 130 -16.16 10.70 -13.67
C GLY A 130 -15.26 11.81 -14.22
N SER A 131 -14.75 11.61 -15.44
CA SER A 131 -14.03 12.63 -16.20
C SER A 131 -14.94 13.83 -16.52
N ALA A 132 -16.16 13.58 -17.01
CA ALA A 132 -17.14 14.61 -17.32
C ALA A 132 -17.54 15.41 -16.06
N ALA A 133 -17.76 14.73 -14.93
CA ALA A 133 -18.07 15.38 -13.66
C ALA A 133 -16.95 16.32 -13.19
N CYS A 134 -15.69 15.85 -13.22
CA CYS A 134 -14.54 16.68 -12.84
C CYS A 134 -14.36 17.87 -13.79
N ARG A 135 -14.54 17.67 -15.11
CA ARG A 135 -14.48 18.76 -16.10
C ARG A 135 -15.57 19.80 -15.86
N ALA A 136 -16.80 19.37 -15.60
CA ALA A 136 -17.92 20.26 -15.32
C ALA A 136 -17.68 21.08 -14.03
N LEU A 137 -17.22 20.43 -12.96
CA LEU A 137 -16.89 21.11 -11.71
C LEU A 137 -15.71 22.08 -11.87
N TRP A 138 -14.66 21.68 -12.60
CA TRP A 138 -13.51 22.56 -12.89
C TRP A 138 -13.95 23.85 -13.58
N ALA A 139 -14.68 23.72 -14.69
CA ALA A 139 -15.12 24.87 -15.48
C ALA A 139 -16.12 25.77 -14.73
N ALA A 140 -16.91 25.21 -13.80
CA ALA A 140 -17.93 25.96 -13.08
C ALA A 140 -17.40 26.64 -11.81
N ALA A 141 -16.47 26.01 -11.09
CA ALA A 141 -16.06 26.50 -9.77
C ALA A 141 -14.63 26.11 -9.33
N ALA A 142 -14.16 24.89 -9.63
CA ALA A 142 -12.94 24.39 -9.00
C ALA A 142 -11.64 25.00 -9.54
N GLU A 143 -11.63 25.60 -10.74
CA GLU A 143 -10.44 26.31 -11.26
C GLU A 143 -10.06 27.51 -10.39
N GLY A 144 -10.99 28.45 -10.20
CA GLY A 144 -10.75 29.62 -9.35
C GLY A 144 -10.48 29.23 -7.90
N LEU A 145 -11.19 28.22 -7.39
CA LEU A 145 -10.97 27.76 -6.02
C LEU A 145 -9.60 27.10 -5.82
N TRP A 146 -9.09 26.38 -6.84
CA TRP A 146 -7.74 25.82 -6.83
C TRP A 146 -6.71 26.94 -6.78
N GLU A 147 -6.85 27.99 -7.59
CA GLU A 147 -5.96 29.15 -7.56
C GLU A 147 -5.96 29.80 -6.17
N ASP A 148 -7.15 30.02 -5.58
CA ASP A 148 -7.36 30.67 -4.28
C ASP A 148 -6.75 29.92 -3.08
N VAL A 149 -6.54 28.61 -3.19
CA VAL A 149 -6.00 27.75 -2.12
C VAL A 149 -4.67 27.10 -2.47
N SER A 150 -4.12 27.39 -3.65
CA SER A 150 -2.89 26.76 -4.16
C SER A 150 -1.69 27.01 -3.24
N GLU A 151 -1.56 28.21 -2.67
CA GLU A 151 -0.50 28.54 -1.72
C GLU A 151 -0.60 27.69 -0.44
N ASP A 152 -1.80 27.59 0.15
CA ASP A 152 -2.05 26.76 1.34
C ASP A 152 -1.74 25.29 1.06
N LEU A 153 -2.15 24.78 -0.11
CA LEU A 153 -1.89 23.40 -0.53
C LEU A 153 -0.40 23.11 -0.71
N ASN A 154 0.35 24.03 -1.33
CA ASN A 154 1.79 23.88 -1.50
C ASN A 154 2.52 23.96 -0.15
N ALA A 155 2.10 24.86 0.74
CA ALA A 155 2.67 24.94 2.08
C ALA A 155 2.51 23.61 2.86
N ILE A 156 1.35 22.94 2.71
CA ILE A 156 1.10 21.62 3.30
C ILE A 156 1.98 20.53 2.65
N ALA A 157 2.21 20.58 1.33
CA ALA A 157 3.10 19.63 0.68
C ALA A 157 4.57 19.84 1.09
N ASP A 158 4.99 21.09 1.26
CA ASP A 158 6.35 21.47 1.62
C ASP A 158 6.75 20.97 3.02
N THR A 159 5.81 20.87 3.97
CA THR A 159 6.10 20.31 5.31
C THR A 159 6.51 18.84 5.25
N LEU A 160 5.97 18.08 4.29
CA LEU A 160 6.26 16.65 4.10
C LEU A 160 7.39 16.40 3.10
N ALA A 161 7.71 17.34 2.21
CA ALA A 161 8.60 17.09 1.07
C ALA A 161 9.96 16.48 1.48
N ALA A 162 10.63 17.07 2.47
CA ALA A 162 11.94 16.61 2.91
C ALA A 162 11.88 15.27 3.66
N SER A 163 10.97 15.14 4.63
CA SER A 163 10.81 13.95 5.47
C SER A 163 10.27 12.76 4.68
N GLY A 164 9.33 12.99 3.76
CA GLY A 164 8.80 11.97 2.86
C GLY A 164 9.86 11.46 1.87
N ALA A 165 10.67 12.35 1.31
CA ALA A 165 11.80 11.94 0.47
C ALA A 165 12.85 11.15 1.25
N GLN A 166 13.09 11.50 2.50
CA GLN A 166 14.00 10.76 3.36
C GLN A 166 13.44 9.38 3.71
N ALA A 167 12.15 9.26 4.04
CA ALA A 167 11.49 7.99 4.30
C ALA A 167 11.67 6.99 3.13
N VAL A 168 11.46 7.44 1.89
CA VAL A 168 11.70 6.60 0.70
C VAL A 168 13.15 6.08 0.65
N ARG A 169 14.12 6.95 0.95
CA ARG A 169 15.55 6.59 0.98
C ARG A 169 15.89 5.65 2.13
N ASP A 170 15.26 5.83 3.29
CA ASP A 170 15.49 5.00 4.47
C ASP A 170 15.02 3.55 4.22
N VAL A 171 13.88 3.36 3.55
CA VAL A 171 13.44 2.01 3.12
C VAL A 171 14.45 1.38 2.17
N LEU A 172 14.90 2.11 1.13
CA LEU A 172 15.87 1.59 0.17
C LEU A 172 17.20 1.23 0.84
N ALA A 173 17.69 2.08 1.74
CA ALA A 173 18.91 1.84 2.49
C ALA A 173 18.77 0.59 3.38
N TYR A 174 17.65 0.46 4.10
CA TYR A 174 17.36 -0.72 4.91
C TYR A 174 17.29 -2.00 4.07
N CYS A 175 16.69 -1.92 2.88
CA CYS A 175 16.61 -3.05 1.94
C CYS A 175 17.94 -3.38 1.24
N HIS A 176 19.03 -2.69 1.56
CA HIS A 176 20.35 -2.77 0.91
C HIS A 176 20.32 -2.47 -0.60
N GLU A 177 19.39 -1.63 -1.04
CA GLU A 177 19.27 -1.25 -2.44
C GLU A 177 20.25 -0.13 -2.79
N GLU A 178 21.15 -0.37 -3.75
CA GLU A 178 22.00 0.69 -4.32
C GLU A 178 21.29 1.46 -5.44
N THR A 179 20.28 0.85 -6.05
CA THR A 179 19.48 1.44 -7.12
C THR A 179 18.00 1.16 -6.92
N SER A 180 17.14 2.12 -7.25
CA SER A 180 15.71 1.92 -7.30
C SER A 180 15.26 1.42 -8.67
N ALA A 181 14.32 0.47 -8.67
CA ALA A 181 13.57 0.07 -9.87
C ALA A 181 12.61 1.18 -10.36
N LEU A 182 12.27 2.13 -9.48
CA LEU A 182 11.51 3.32 -9.81
C LEU A 182 12.45 4.43 -10.28
N ARG A 183 11.94 5.25 -11.19
CA ARG A 183 12.59 6.50 -11.64
C ARG A 183 12.09 7.70 -10.86
N GLU A 184 10.86 7.62 -10.38
CA GLU A 184 10.18 8.70 -9.67
C GLU A 184 9.23 8.13 -8.61
N VAL A 185 9.16 8.81 -7.46
CA VAL A 185 8.11 8.62 -6.46
C VAL A 185 7.39 9.95 -6.27
N ARG A 186 6.07 9.96 -6.46
CA ARG A 186 5.21 11.14 -6.23
C ARG A 186 4.42 10.95 -4.95
N ILE A 187 4.55 11.89 -4.04
CA ILE A 187 3.73 12.00 -2.83
C ILE A 187 2.70 13.10 -3.09
N LEU A 188 1.43 12.73 -3.20
CA LEU A 188 0.33 13.63 -3.52
C LEU A 188 -0.50 13.90 -2.27
N VAL A 189 -0.55 15.16 -1.84
CA VAL A 189 -1.26 15.55 -0.62
C VAL A 189 -2.64 16.09 -0.96
N ILE A 190 -3.66 15.59 -0.26
CA ILE A 190 -5.08 15.95 -0.44
C ILE A 190 -5.68 16.26 0.92
N PRO A 191 -5.55 17.50 1.43
CA PRO A 191 -6.14 17.89 2.70
C PRO A 191 -7.68 17.99 2.67
N LEU A 192 -8.30 17.72 1.51
CA LEU A 192 -9.75 17.58 1.33
C LEU A 192 -10.27 16.16 1.60
N ALA A 193 -9.37 15.18 1.79
CA ALA A 193 -9.72 13.83 2.22
C ALA A 193 -9.78 13.73 3.77
N SER A 194 -10.20 12.58 4.29
CA SER A 194 -10.10 12.27 5.73
C SER A 194 -8.64 12.31 6.18
N GLN A 195 -8.44 12.50 7.48
CA GLN A 195 -7.11 12.60 8.08
C GLN A 195 -6.23 11.37 7.83
N ASP A 196 -6.81 10.18 7.91
CA ASP A 196 -6.16 8.88 7.70
C ASP A 196 -6.16 8.40 6.25
N PHE A 197 -6.63 9.23 5.31
CA PHE A 197 -6.75 8.81 3.93
C PHE A 197 -5.38 8.44 3.36
N VAL A 198 -5.27 7.22 2.85
CA VAL A 198 -4.03 6.76 2.23
C VAL A 198 -4.31 5.76 1.12
N CYS A 199 -3.66 5.95 -0.02
CA CYS A 199 -3.57 4.92 -1.05
C CYS A 199 -2.28 5.05 -1.86
N SER A 200 -1.88 3.97 -2.53
CA SER A 200 -0.67 3.95 -3.34
C SER A 200 -0.88 3.24 -4.67
N TYR A 201 -0.17 3.68 -5.70
CA TYR A 201 -0.22 3.14 -7.04
C TYR A 201 1.18 2.99 -7.63
N LEU A 202 1.41 1.89 -8.35
CA LEU A 202 2.64 1.64 -9.12
C LEU A 202 2.33 1.67 -10.62
N ASP A 203 2.97 2.57 -11.37
CA ASP A 203 2.98 2.55 -12.84
C ASP A 203 4.25 1.85 -13.34
N ASP A 204 4.13 0.55 -13.63
CA ASP A 204 5.23 -0.27 -14.16
C ASP A 204 5.76 0.20 -15.52
N ARG A 205 4.92 0.86 -16.33
CA ARG A 205 5.31 1.33 -17.66
C ARG A 205 6.16 2.58 -17.55
N ALA A 206 5.78 3.50 -16.66
CA ALA A 206 6.53 4.71 -16.36
C ALA A 206 7.68 4.49 -15.35
N SER A 207 7.71 3.34 -14.66
CA SER A 207 8.57 3.09 -13.51
C SER A 207 8.38 4.19 -12.44
N MET A 208 7.12 4.50 -12.12
CA MET A 208 6.75 5.58 -11.20
C MET A 208 5.88 5.04 -10.07
N GLY A 209 6.26 5.34 -8.84
CA GLY A 209 5.41 5.13 -7.66
C GLY A 209 4.61 6.38 -7.34
N CYS A 210 3.37 6.22 -6.89
CA CYS A 210 2.55 7.30 -6.37
C CYS A 210 2.00 6.90 -5.00
N ILE A 211 2.09 7.82 -4.05
CA ILE A 211 1.52 7.72 -2.70
C ILE A 211 0.59 8.91 -2.55
N VAL A 212 -0.66 8.68 -2.15
CA VAL A 212 -1.67 9.71 -1.99
C VAL A 212 -2.09 9.75 -0.53
N LEU A 213 -2.02 10.94 0.09
CA LEU A 213 -2.18 11.13 1.53
C LEU A 213 -3.25 12.18 1.84
N GLY A 214 -3.97 11.98 2.93
CA GLY A 214 -4.87 12.94 3.55
C GLY A 214 -4.15 14.04 4.32
N ALA A 215 -4.90 14.78 5.16
CA ALA A 215 -4.40 15.97 5.84
C ALA A 215 -3.43 15.70 7.00
N ALA A 216 -3.70 14.67 7.83
CA ALA A 216 -2.98 14.47 9.10
C ALA A 216 -1.62 13.78 8.92
N ASP A 217 -1.36 13.24 7.74
CA ASP A 217 -0.15 12.46 7.47
C ASP A 217 1.03 13.31 6.97
N THR A 218 0.85 14.63 6.95
CA THR A 218 1.91 15.58 6.57
C THR A 218 3.02 15.69 7.62
N GLU A 219 2.75 15.25 8.86
CA GLU A 219 3.72 15.27 9.96
C GLU A 219 4.40 13.92 10.22
N ARG A 220 3.89 12.80 9.67
CA ARG A 220 4.36 11.45 10.01
C ARG A 220 4.94 10.70 8.81
N PRO A 221 6.28 10.57 8.70
CA PRO A 221 6.88 9.80 7.62
C PRO A 221 6.58 8.30 7.69
N THR A 222 6.03 7.78 8.78
CA THR A 222 5.70 6.35 8.97
C THR A 222 4.74 5.82 7.91
N THR A 223 3.77 6.64 7.49
CA THR A 223 2.83 6.21 6.45
C THR A 223 3.49 6.23 5.08
N VAL A 224 4.34 7.22 4.78
CA VAL A 224 5.17 7.21 3.57
C VAL A 224 6.08 5.99 3.55
N LEU A 225 6.73 5.65 4.67
CA LEU A 225 7.51 4.42 4.83
C LEU A 225 6.65 3.19 4.50
N HIS A 226 5.47 3.09 5.11
CA HIS A 226 4.55 1.97 4.92
C HIS A 226 4.11 1.82 3.46
N GLN A 227 3.64 2.90 2.84
CA GLN A 227 3.17 2.88 1.45
C GLN A 227 4.30 2.67 0.46
N TYR A 228 5.47 3.27 0.68
CA TYR A 228 6.62 3.03 -0.18
C TYR A 228 7.11 1.58 -0.09
N THR A 229 7.13 0.99 1.10
CA THR A 229 7.49 -0.42 1.28
C THR A 229 6.51 -1.33 0.55
N ARG A 230 5.21 -0.98 0.55
CA ARG A 230 4.21 -1.69 -0.26
C ARG A 230 4.51 -1.60 -1.76
N LEU A 231 4.86 -0.42 -2.26
CA LEU A 231 5.29 -0.23 -3.65
C LEU A 231 6.55 -1.02 -3.99
N TYR A 232 7.51 -1.10 -3.05
CA TYR A 232 8.76 -1.84 -3.19
C TYR A 232 8.52 -3.34 -3.43
N PHE A 233 7.65 -3.97 -2.62
CA PHE A 233 7.29 -5.37 -2.83
C PHE A 233 6.39 -5.57 -4.05
N GLY A 234 5.55 -4.59 -4.37
CA GLY A 234 4.50 -4.72 -5.38
C GLY A 234 3.39 -5.68 -4.97
N ASP A 235 2.31 -5.71 -5.75
CA ASP A 235 1.15 -6.58 -5.47
C ASP A 235 1.36 -8.03 -5.96
N ASP A 236 2.25 -8.22 -6.92
CA ASP A 236 2.43 -9.51 -7.61
C ASP A 236 3.36 -10.48 -6.89
N LEU A 237 4.31 -9.97 -6.10
CA LEU A 237 5.32 -10.78 -5.43
C LEU A 237 4.67 -11.75 -4.44
N PHE A 238 3.93 -11.24 -3.45
CA PHE A 238 3.29 -12.07 -2.43
C PHE A 238 2.20 -12.97 -3.02
N ARG A 239 1.52 -12.50 -4.08
CA ARG A 239 0.59 -13.34 -4.83
C ARG A 239 1.28 -14.54 -5.45
N GLN A 240 2.42 -14.34 -6.11
CA GLN A 240 3.19 -15.44 -6.68
C GLN A 240 3.69 -16.38 -5.59
N MET A 241 4.16 -15.86 -4.46
CA MET A 241 4.60 -16.68 -3.32
C MET A 241 3.45 -17.52 -2.72
N GLU A 242 2.23 -16.97 -2.68
CA GLU A 242 1.04 -17.73 -2.27
C GLU A 242 0.75 -18.86 -3.27
N LEU A 243 0.80 -18.59 -4.57
CA LEU A 243 0.62 -19.59 -5.63
C LEU A 243 1.69 -20.69 -5.61
N ASP A 244 2.93 -20.33 -5.26
CA ASP A 244 4.03 -21.27 -5.08
C ASP A 244 3.95 -22.06 -3.76
N GLY A 245 2.94 -21.78 -2.91
CA GLY A 245 2.72 -22.45 -1.63
C GLY A 245 3.64 -21.98 -0.50
N LYS A 246 4.48 -20.96 -0.72
CA LYS A 246 5.44 -20.43 0.27
C LYS A 246 4.77 -19.79 1.47
N LEU A 247 3.53 -19.30 1.32
CA LEU A 247 2.77 -18.70 2.42
C LEU A 247 1.89 -19.70 3.18
N SER A 248 1.84 -20.97 2.75
CA SER A 248 1.00 -21.99 3.37
C SER A 248 1.20 -22.18 4.88
N PRO A 249 2.40 -22.01 5.47
CA PRO A 249 2.58 -22.10 6.92
C PRO A 249 1.75 -21.07 7.71
N PHE A 250 1.42 -19.93 7.11
CA PHE A 250 0.75 -18.80 7.79
C PHE A 250 -0.78 -18.86 7.75
N VAL A 251 -1.37 -19.86 7.07
CA VAL A 251 -2.84 -19.96 6.90
C VAL A 251 -3.55 -19.98 8.25
N ALA A 252 -3.11 -20.82 9.18
CA ALA A 252 -3.74 -20.97 10.48
C ALA A 252 -3.64 -19.69 11.33
N VAL A 253 -2.49 -19.01 11.30
CA VAL A 253 -2.29 -17.73 11.98
C VAL A 253 -3.26 -16.67 11.43
N ARG A 254 -3.36 -16.55 10.10
CA ARG A 254 -4.29 -15.62 9.46
C ARG A 254 -5.75 -15.92 9.79
N ASP A 255 -6.14 -17.19 9.78
CA ASP A 255 -7.51 -17.60 10.10
C ASP A 255 -7.88 -17.26 11.54
N LYS A 256 -6.95 -17.43 12.49
CA LYS A 256 -7.14 -17.01 13.87
C LYS A 256 -7.18 -15.49 14.00
N ALA A 257 -6.30 -14.77 13.30
CA ALA A 257 -6.24 -13.30 13.34
C ALA A 257 -7.54 -12.64 12.84
N LYS A 258 -8.31 -13.30 11.96
CA LYS A 258 -9.64 -12.86 11.51
C LYS A 258 -10.71 -12.83 12.62
N GLU A 259 -10.40 -13.29 13.83
CA GLU A 259 -11.25 -13.04 15.00
C GLU A 259 -11.18 -11.56 15.45
N VAL A 260 -10.08 -10.85 15.14
CA VAL A 260 -9.94 -9.42 15.37
C VAL A 260 -10.75 -8.63 14.32
N PRO A 261 -11.65 -7.70 14.70
CA PRO A 261 -12.52 -6.99 13.77
C PRO A 261 -11.80 -6.27 12.64
N LEU A 262 -10.67 -5.61 12.93
CA LEU A 262 -9.85 -4.91 11.95
C LEU A 262 -9.36 -5.87 10.85
N ILE A 263 -8.77 -7.00 11.26
CA ILE A 263 -8.23 -8.00 10.33
C ILE A 263 -9.34 -8.62 9.49
N LYS A 264 -10.48 -8.95 10.12
CA LYS A 264 -11.65 -9.50 9.44
C LYS A 264 -12.17 -8.61 8.31
N GLN A 265 -12.18 -7.30 8.53
CA GLN A 265 -12.71 -6.32 7.58
C GLN A 265 -11.73 -6.02 6.45
N SER A 266 -10.44 -5.89 6.78
CA SER A 266 -9.45 -5.35 5.86
C SER A 266 -8.59 -6.40 5.15
N TYR A 267 -8.46 -7.62 5.71
CA TYR A 267 -7.51 -8.62 5.22
C TYR A 267 -8.19 -9.95 4.85
N GLY A 268 -8.89 -9.91 3.70
CA GLY A 268 -9.54 -11.08 3.13
C GLY A 268 -8.56 -12.16 2.63
N SER A 269 -7.43 -11.75 2.06
CA SER A 269 -6.41 -12.62 1.45
C SER A 269 -5.26 -12.95 2.40
N LEU A 270 -4.62 -14.11 2.19
CA LEU A 270 -3.44 -14.52 2.97
C LEU A 270 -2.22 -13.66 2.59
N GLN A 271 -1.94 -13.50 1.30
CA GLN A 271 -0.87 -12.63 0.81
C GLN A 271 -0.92 -11.23 1.44
N GLY A 272 -2.09 -10.60 1.50
CA GLY A 272 -2.24 -9.24 2.00
C GLY A 272 -1.94 -9.15 3.50
N PHE A 273 -2.40 -10.14 4.27
CA PHE A 273 -2.11 -10.20 5.71
C PHE A 273 -0.62 -10.38 5.99
N VAL A 274 0.03 -11.35 5.32
CA VAL A 274 1.45 -11.64 5.54
C VAL A 274 2.32 -10.46 5.10
N GLN A 275 2.02 -9.89 3.93
CA GLN A 275 2.72 -8.72 3.40
C GLN A 275 2.62 -7.53 4.36
N ASP A 276 1.42 -7.22 4.87
CA ASP A 276 1.24 -6.05 5.74
C ASP A 276 1.92 -6.24 7.11
N CYS A 277 1.91 -7.46 7.67
CA CYS A 277 2.69 -7.75 8.88
C CYS A 277 4.20 -7.57 8.66
N LEU A 278 4.74 -8.02 7.52
CA LEU A 278 6.15 -7.80 7.18
C LEU A 278 6.46 -6.31 6.99
N ILE A 279 5.58 -5.58 6.28
CA ILE A 279 5.75 -4.14 6.07
C ILE A 279 5.77 -3.41 7.41
N ARG A 280 4.83 -3.71 8.32
CA ARG A 280 4.78 -3.10 9.66
C ARG A 280 6.05 -3.37 10.45
N ALA A 281 6.53 -4.61 10.43
CA ALA A 281 7.79 -4.97 11.08
C ALA A 281 8.97 -4.17 10.50
N LEU A 282 9.05 -4.04 9.18
CA LEU A 282 10.08 -3.25 8.50
C LEU A 282 9.99 -1.76 8.87
N VAL A 283 8.79 -1.17 8.85
CA VAL A 283 8.59 0.23 9.24
C VAL A 283 9.06 0.47 10.67
N LEU A 284 8.81 -0.47 11.59
CA LEU A 284 9.33 -0.40 12.95
C LEU A 284 10.86 -0.48 12.99
N ARG A 285 11.50 -1.38 12.22
CA ARG A 285 12.98 -1.44 12.16
C ARG A 285 13.59 -0.15 11.63
N VAL A 286 13.05 0.37 10.53
CA VAL A 286 13.51 1.61 9.90
C VAL A 286 13.26 2.82 10.80
N GLY A 287 12.10 2.89 11.44
CA GLY A 287 11.69 3.99 12.31
C GLY A 287 12.28 3.94 13.72
N GLY A 288 13.03 2.89 14.08
CA GLY A 288 13.57 2.71 15.43
C GLY A 288 12.51 2.39 16.50
N GLY A 289 11.46 1.65 16.12
CA GLY A 289 10.43 1.17 17.02
C GLY A 289 11.01 0.27 18.13
N ASP A 290 10.43 0.37 19.32
CA ASP A 290 10.79 -0.46 20.47
C ASP A 290 9.85 -1.66 20.62
N GLU A 291 10.11 -2.48 21.64
CA GLU A 291 9.29 -3.66 21.95
C GLU A 291 7.82 -3.28 22.20
N ALA A 292 7.55 -2.13 22.82
CA ALA A 292 6.18 -1.67 23.05
C ALA A 292 5.45 -1.34 21.75
N ALA A 293 6.13 -0.73 20.77
CA ALA A 293 5.57 -0.47 19.45
C ALA A 293 5.31 -1.77 18.66
N VAL A 294 6.20 -2.76 18.76
CA VAL A 294 6.00 -4.09 18.16
C VAL A 294 4.79 -4.81 18.77
N GLU A 295 4.66 -4.74 20.09
CA GLU A 295 3.55 -5.33 20.83
C GLU A 295 2.21 -4.65 20.51
N ALA A 296 2.20 -3.33 20.30
CA ALA A 296 1.00 -2.61 19.87
C ALA A 296 0.48 -3.11 18.50
N GLU A 297 1.35 -3.48 17.57
CA GLU A 297 0.95 -4.08 16.28
C GLU A 297 0.39 -5.50 16.46
N TYR A 298 0.95 -6.28 17.37
CA TYR A 298 0.42 -7.59 17.74
C TYR A 298 -1.01 -7.45 18.30
N ASP A 299 -1.21 -6.55 19.25
CA ASP A 299 -2.50 -6.26 19.87
C ASP A 299 -3.54 -5.75 18.86
N ALA A 300 -3.11 -5.00 17.84
CA ALA A 300 -3.95 -4.57 16.72
C ALA A 300 -4.37 -5.73 15.78
N GLY A 301 -3.82 -6.93 15.96
CA GLY A 301 -4.13 -8.13 15.20
C GLY A 301 -3.12 -8.48 14.11
N PHE A 302 -2.04 -7.70 13.94
CA PHE A 302 -0.94 -8.01 13.02
C PHE A 302 0.04 -8.99 13.67
N THR A 303 -0.46 -10.19 13.98
CA THR A 303 0.21 -11.12 14.90
C THR A 303 1.51 -11.72 14.40
N LEU A 304 1.80 -11.64 13.09
CA LEU A 304 3.10 -12.03 12.53
C LEU A 304 4.17 -10.94 12.67
N THR A 305 3.79 -9.69 12.97
CA THR A 305 4.71 -8.54 13.04
C THR A 305 5.88 -8.77 14.00
N PRO A 306 5.70 -9.26 15.24
CA PRO A 306 6.83 -9.50 16.14
C PRO A 306 7.82 -10.54 15.60
N ALA A 307 7.32 -11.63 15.00
CA ALA A 307 8.18 -12.66 14.45
C ALA A 307 8.95 -12.17 13.21
N PHE A 308 8.31 -11.36 12.36
CA PHE A 308 8.99 -10.70 11.25
C PHE A 308 10.01 -9.68 11.73
N TYR A 309 9.73 -8.93 12.80
CA TYR A 309 10.64 -7.95 13.39
C TYR A 309 11.96 -8.61 13.83
N GLU A 310 11.87 -9.77 14.47
CA GLU A 310 13.04 -10.57 14.85
C GLU A 310 13.79 -11.15 13.64
N ALA A 311 13.07 -11.70 12.66
CA ALA A 311 13.69 -12.23 11.43
C ALA A 311 14.41 -11.14 10.63
N LEU A 312 13.83 -9.95 10.56
CA LEU A 312 14.43 -8.77 9.95
C LEU A 312 15.69 -8.31 10.69
N GLY A 313 15.75 -8.45 12.02
CA GLY A 313 16.97 -8.19 12.78
C GLY A 313 18.13 -9.13 12.44
N GLN A 314 17.84 -10.36 12.00
CA GLN A 314 18.86 -11.27 11.48
C GLN A 314 19.33 -10.87 10.08
N PHE A 315 18.40 -10.40 9.24
CA PHE A 315 18.68 -9.90 7.89
C PHE A 315 19.64 -8.71 7.90
N GLU A 316 19.61 -7.83 8.89
CA GLU A 316 20.51 -6.65 8.95
C GLU A 316 22.01 -7.00 8.97
N ALA A 317 22.38 -8.23 9.34
CA ALA A 317 23.76 -8.70 9.27
C ALA A 317 24.14 -9.27 7.89
N SER A 318 23.17 -9.42 6.98
CA SER A 318 23.33 -9.91 5.61
C SER A 318 23.90 -8.83 4.69
N SER A 319 24.53 -9.26 3.58
CA SER A 319 24.89 -8.39 2.45
C SER A 319 23.90 -8.50 1.28
N GLU A 320 22.89 -9.35 1.40
CA GLU A 320 21.85 -9.54 0.37
C GLU A 320 20.84 -8.40 0.41
N THR A 321 20.18 -8.15 -0.71
CA THR A 321 19.00 -7.28 -0.74
C THR A 321 17.82 -7.93 -0.02
N LEU A 322 16.86 -7.12 0.43
CA LEU A 322 15.68 -7.67 1.13
C LEU A 322 14.90 -8.66 0.26
N LEU A 323 14.75 -8.40 -1.04
CA LEU A 323 14.04 -9.30 -1.95
C LEU A 323 14.76 -10.65 -2.16
N GLU A 324 16.10 -10.65 -2.12
CA GLU A 324 16.90 -11.88 -2.19
C GLU A 324 16.77 -12.70 -0.89
N ALA A 325 16.82 -12.03 0.26
CA ALA A 325 16.69 -12.65 1.57
C ALA A 325 15.24 -13.02 1.96
N LEU A 326 14.23 -12.51 1.24
CA LEU A 326 12.81 -12.67 1.58
C LEU A 326 12.37 -14.14 1.79
N PRO A 327 12.79 -15.12 0.96
CA PRO A 327 12.46 -16.52 1.21
C PRO A 327 12.98 -17.03 2.56
N ASP A 328 14.18 -16.62 2.96
CA ASP A 328 14.81 -17.04 4.22
C ASP A 328 14.16 -16.33 5.41
N ILE A 329 13.81 -15.05 5.26
CA ILE A 329 13.03 -14.30 6.27
C ILE A 329 11.68 -14.99 6.54
N LEU A 330 10.96 -15.40 5.49
CA LEU A 330 9.70 -16.13 5.66
C LEU A 330 9.92 -17.51 6.30
N ALA A 331 10.99 -18.21 5.94
CA ALA A 331 11.32 -19.50 6.53
C ALA A 331 11.73 -19.41 8.01
N ALA A 332 12.28 -18.27 8.45
CA ALA A 332 12.66 -18.01 9.83
C ALA A 332 11.45 -17.78 10.76
N VAL A 333 10.28 -17.44 10.22
CA VAL A 333 9.07 -17.22 11.03
C VAL A 333 8.43 -18.56 11.42
N ASP A 334 8.49 -18.88 12.72
CA ASP A 334 7.77 -20.02 13.29
C ASP A 334 6.28 -19.70 13.48
N ALA A 335 5.48 -20.00 12.47
CA ALA A 335 4.02 -19.82 12.51
C ALA A 335 3.35 -20.65 13.63
N GLY A 336 3.94 -21.78 14.04
CA GLY A 336 3.43 -22.59 15.14
C GLY A 336 3.57 -21.87 16.48
N ALA A 337 4.75 -21.29 16.73
CA ALA A 337 4.99 -20.48 17.93
C ALA A 337 4.06 -19.26 17.99
N VAL A 338 3.84 -18.57 16.86
CA VAL A 338 2.90 -17.45 16.79
C VAL A 338 1.49 -17.90 17.14
N LEU A 339 1.03 -19.03 16.60
CA LEU A 339 -0.30 -19.56 16.90
C LEU A 339 -0.46 -19.93 18.37
N THR A 340 0.54 -20.60 18.97
CA THR A 340 0.54 -20.90 20.42
C THR A 340 0.47 -19.63 21.25
N ARG A 341 1.19 -18.57 20.86
CA ARG A 341 1.11 -17.28 21.53
C ARG A 341 -0.31 -16.72 21.48
N MET A 342 -0.95 -16.70 20.31
CA MET A 342 -2.33 -16.21 20.14
C MET A 342 -3.36 -17.00 20.96
N GLU A 343 -3.08 -18.26 21.29
CA GLU A 343 -3.94 -19.07 22.16
C GLU A 343 -3.76 -18.71 23.65
N SER A 344 -2.52 -18.41 24.06
CA SER A 344 -2.21 -18.01 25.44
C SER A 344 -2.49 -16.53 25.74
N ASP A 345 -2.38 -15.68 24.72
CA ASP A 345 -2.44 -14.23 24.78
C ASP A 345 -3.15 -13.69 23.51
N PRO A 346 -4.49 -13.72 23.48
CA PRO A 346 -5.25 -13.38 22.28
C PRO A 346 -5.12 -11.88 21.94
N PRO A 347 -4.87 -11.52 20.66
CA PRO A 347 -4.78 -10.13 20.24
C PRO A 347 -6.14 -9.42 20.37
N GLY A 348 -6.11 -8.11 20.66
CA GLY A 348 -7.32 -7.28 20.77
C GLY A 348 -8.14 -7.51 22.05
N ALA A 349 -7.56 -8.10 23.10
CA ALA A 349 -8.21 -8.30 24.39
C ALA A 349 -8.29 -7.03 25.27
N GLN A 350 -7.77 -5.89 24.79
CA GLN A 350 -7.73 -4.60 25.51
C GLN A 350 -8.89 -3.68 25.14
#